data_AF-A0A849K0R5-F1
#
_entry.id   AF-A0A849K0R5-F1
#
_cell.length_a   1.000
_cell.length_b   1.000
_cell.length_c   1.000
_cell.angle_alpha   90.00
_cell.angle_beta   90.00
_cell.angle_gamma   90.00
#
_symmetry.space_group_name_H-M   'P 1'
#
loop_
_entity.id
_entity.type
_entity.pdbx_description
1 polymer ?
#
loop_
_entity_poly.entity_id
_entity_poly.type
_entity_poly.pdbx_seq_one_letter_code
_entity_poly.pdbx_strand_id
1 'polypeptide(L)'
;MTIATTRPETDALPTGGVVHLLGEEVPAPAWLVRVGEETFLRSTTPHAVVDARGRGRVRVGATDRHVVLSEVAPEMHDLLDDAFRATYGRCRPDQVADMVSDDAAASTYRVRGRRPTVAERLGDLVVAWRARTTAPGRGVPGVRRGADACPCTP
;
A
#
# COMPACT_ATOMS: atom_id res chain seq x y z
N MET A 1 -24.91 -26.55 17.13
CA MET A 1 -24.32 -25.27 17.55
C MET A 1 -22.95 -25.19 16.90
N THR A 2 -22.85 -24.61 15.70
CA THR A 2 -21.65 -24.68 14.86
C THR A 2 -20.97 -23.32 14.89
N ILE A 3 -19.86 -23.24 15.61
CA ILE A 3 -18.98 -22.06 15.62
C ILE A 3 -18.24 -22.02 14.28
N ALA A 4 -18.72 -21.17 13.38
CA ALA A 4 -17.98 -20.78 12.19
C ALA A 4 -16.68 -20.12 12.65
N THR A 5 -15.56 -20.82 12.50
CA THR A 5 -14.24 -20.27 12.74
C THR A 5 -13.98 -19.27 11.61
N THR A 6 -14.26 -17.99 11.84
CA THR A 6 -13.86 -16.89 10.97
C THR A 6 -12.33 -16.93 10.87
N ARG A 7 -11.84 -17.52 9.78
CA ARG A 7 -10.43 -17.50 9.41
C ARG A 7 -10.05 -16.01 9.29
N PRO A 8 -9.03 -15.52 9.98
CA PRO A 8 -8.67 -14.11 9.88
C PRO A 8 -8.29 -13.82 8.44
N GLU A 9 -9.14 -13.04 7.76
CA GLU A 9 -9.00 -12.44 6.44
C GLU A 9 -7.85 -11.41 6.39
N THR A 10 -6.83 -11.60 7.24
CA THR A 10 -5.82 -10.63 7.65
C THR A 10 -4.62 -10.61 6.71
N ASP A 11 -4.64 -11.37 5.62
CA ASP A 11 -3.54 -11.43 4.64
C ASP A 11 -3.94 -10.96 3.23
N ALA A 12 -5.24 -10.74 2.99
CA ALA A 12 -5.70 -10.24 1.70
C ALA A 12 -5.37 -8.75 1.58
N LEU A 13 -4.54 -8.40 0.61
CA LEU A 13 -4.35 -7.01 0.21
C LEU A 13 -5.62 -6.50 -0.46
N PRO A 14 -5.93 -5.20 -0.30
CA PRO A 14 -7.02 -4.61 -1.05
C PRO A 14 -6.76 -4.77 -2.56
N THR A 15 -7.84 -5.04 -3.27
CA THR A 15 -7.87 -5.25 -4.72
C THR A 15 -7.55 -3.98 -5.51
N GLY A 16 -7.68 -2.82 -4.85
CA GLY A 16 -7.32 -1.51 -5.39
C GLY A 16 -7.39 -0.45 -4.29
N GLY A 17 -6.92 0.75 -4.62
CA GLY A 17 -6.96 1.91 -3.73
C GLY A 17 -5.58 2.51 -3.46
N VAL A 18 -5.57 3.57 -2.66
CA VAL A 18 -4.34 4.26 -2.25
C VAL A 18 -3.83 3.62 -0.96
N VAL A 19 -2.54 3.33 -0.91
CA VAL A 19 -1.83 2.81 0.24
C VAL A 19 -0.60 3.64 0.51
N HIS A 20 -0.05 3.54 1.71
CA HIS A 20 1.22 4.19 2.03
C HIS A 20 2.31 3.16 2.24
N LEU A 21 3.40 3.29 1.52
CA LEU A 21 4.61 2.51 1.74
C LEU A 21 5.29 3.00 3.03
N LEU A 22 5.50 2.08 3.96
CA LEU A 22 6.16 2.34 5.23
C LEU A 22 7.63 1.92 5.09
N GLY A 23 8.50 2.89 4.84
CA GLY A 23 9.90 2.64 4.47
C GLY A 23 10.87 3.74 4.89
N GLU A 24 10.47 5.00 4.75
CA GLU A 24 11.23 6.17 5.17
C GLU A 24 10.62 6.82 6.42
N GLU A 25 11.28 7.87 6.96
CA GLU A 25 10.72 8.71 8.02
C GLU A 25 9.33 9.28 7.66
N VAL A 26 9.03 9.38 6.34
CA VAL A 26 7.75 9.82 5.80
C VAL A 26 7.13 8.72 4.93
N PRO A 27 5.88 8.29 5.19
CA PRO A 27 5.17 7.33 4.34
C PRO A 27 4.94 7.88 2.92
N ALA A 28 5.32 7.12 1.89
CA ALA A 28 5.11 7.50 0.48
C ALA A 28 3.76 6.97 -0.04
N PRO A 29 2.95 7.80 -0.73
CA PRO A 29 1.71 7.33 -1.34
C PRO A 29 1.99 6.41 -2.53
N ALA A 30 1.25 5.30 -2.60
CA ALA A 30 1.30 4.35 -3.70
C ALA A 30 -0.10 3.84 -4.03
N TRP A 31 -0.32 3.45 -5.27
CA TRP A 31 -1.63 3.06 -5.77
C TRP A 31 -1.63 1.60 -6.17
N LEU A 32 -2.73 0.91 -5.88
CA LEU A 32 -2.89 -0.51 -6.16
C LEU A 32 -3.84 -0.74 -7.33
N VAL A 33 -3.42 -1.58 -8.27
CA VAL A 33 -4.28 -2.06 -9.35
C VAL A 33 -4.27 -3.58 -9.40
N ARG A 34 -5.40 -4.19 -9.74
CA ARG A 34 -5.48 -5.63 -9.96
C ARG A 34 -5.58 -5.94 -11.44
N VAL A 35 -4.73 -6.86 -11.90
CA VAL A 35 -4.79 -7.45 -13.23
C VAL A 35 -4.88 -8.96 -13.06
N GLY A 36 -6.02 -9.53 -13.44
CA GLY A 36 -6.33 -10.95 -13.19
C GLY A 36 -6.40 -11.25 -11.69
N GLU A 37 -5.54 -12.16 -11.23
CA GLU A 37 -5.45 -12.54 -9.80
C GLU A 37 -4.35 -11.81 -9.03
N GLU A 38 -3.59 -10.95 -9.72
CA GLU A 38 -2.41 -10.31 -9.18
C GLU A 38 -2.65 -8.84 -8.86
N THR A 39 -2.08 -8.40 -7.74
CA THR A 39 -2.10 -6.99 -7.35
C THR A 39 -0.74 -6.36 -7.63
N PHE A 40 -0.77 -5.19 -8.25
CA PHE A 40 0.39 -4.38 -8.57
C PHE A 40 0.31 -3.06 -7.81
N LEU A 41 1.47 -2.56 -7.42
CA LEU A 41 1.65 -1.29 -6.76
C LEU A 41 2.52 -0.42 -7.63
N ARG A 42 2.16 0.84 -7.75
CA ARG A 42 3.00 1.86 -8.37
C ARG A 42 3.05 3.11 -7.49
N SER A 43 4.21 3.75 -7.47
CA SER A 43 4.48 4.97 -6.71
C SER A 43 5.04 6.03 -7.65
N THR A 44 4.66 7.29 -7.46
CA THR A 44 5.31 8.45 -8.14
C THR A 44 6.61 8.85 -7.45
N THR A 45 6.90 8.27 -6.28
CA THR A 45 8.17 8.48 -5.58
C THR A 45 8.99 7.21 -5.73
N PRO A 46 10.10 7.23 -6.49
CA PRO A 46 11.05 6.14 -6.50
C PRO A 46 11.61 5.98 -5.08
N HIS A 47 11.99 4.76 -4.69
CA HIS A 47 12.49 4.39 -3.35
C HIS A 47 11.43 3.96 -2.32
N ALA A 48 10.43 3.19 -2.74
CA ALA A 48 9.76 2.26 -1.82
C ALA A 48 10.85 1.42 -1.13
N VAL A 49 11.04 1.57 0.20
CA VAL A 49 12.07 0.81 0.93
C VAL A 49 11.65 -0.65 0.96
N VAL A 50 12.13 -1.35 -0.05
CA VAL A 50 12.14 -2.79 -0.12
C VAL A 50 13.46 -3.21 0.51
N ASP A 51 13.41 -4.05 1.54
CA ASP A 51 14.66 -4.67 2.02
C ASP A 51 15.31 -5.48 0.88
N ALA A 52 16.58 -5.87 1.03
CA ALA A 52 17.29 -6.63 0.00
C ALA A 52 16.63 -7.97 -0.37
N ARG A 53 15.56 -8.39 0.33
CA ARG A 53 14.79 -9.61 0.11
C ARG A 53 13.41 -9.33 -0.47
N GLY A 54 13.13 -8.11 -0.95
CA GLY A 54 11.83 -7.81 -1.52
C GLY A 54 10.76 -7.51 -0.46
N ARG A 55 11.08 -7.31 0.82
CA ARG A 55 10.07 -7.17 1.89
C ARG A 55 9.82 -5.71 2.22
N GLY A 56 8.56 -5.38 2.41
CA GLY A 56 8.13 -4.05 2.82
C GLY A 56 6.89 -4.10 3.72
N ARG A 57 6.47 -2.92 4.17
CA ARG A 57 5.19 -2.74 4.85
C ARG A 57 4.36 -1.70 4.11
N VAL A 58 3.06 -1.97 4.01
CA VAL A 58 2.08 -1.02 3.46
C VAL A 58 1.02 -0.72 4.50
N ARG A 59 0.63 0.54 4.60
CA ARG A 59 -0.52 0.98 5.39
C ARG A 59 -1.74 1.09 4.49
N VAL A 60 -2.79 0.35 4.85
CA VAL A 60 -4.10 0.39 4.20
C VAL A 60 -5.09 0.94 5.24
N GLY A 61 -5.51 2.19 5.05
CA GLY A 61 -6.28 2.91 6.08
C GLY A 61 -5.53 2.93 7.41
N ALA A 62 -6.11 2.36 8.46
CA ALA A 62 -5.51 2.28 9.79
C ALA A 62 -4.68 1.00 10.05
N THR A 63 -4.51 0.13 9.05
CA THR A 63 -3.87 -1.19 9.25
C THR A 63 -2.56 -1.31 8.48
N ASP A 64 -1.51 -1.73 9.19
CA ASP A 64 -0.21 -2.06 8.60
C ASP A 64 -0.20 -3.52 8.15
N ARG A 65 0.28 -3.76 6.93
CA ARG A 65 0.39 -5.08 6.30
C ARG A 65 1.81 -5.33 5.87
N HIS A 66 2.28 -6.55 6.08
CA HIS A 66 3.58 -7.01 5.60
C HIS A 66 3.41 -7.53 4.18
N VAL A 67 4.28 -7.09 3.27
CA VAL A 67 4.20 -7.43 1.85
C VAL A 67 5.54 -7.87 1.31
N VAL A 68 5.48 -8.64 0.22
CA VAL A 68 6.60 -8.87 -0.68
C VAL A 68 6.35 -8.09 -1.95
N LEU A 69 7.33 -7.29 -2.34
CA LEU A 69 7.42 -6.52 -3.57
C LEU A 69 8.40 -7.24 -4.49
N SER A 70 7.98 -7.49 -5.72
CA SER A 70 8.82 -8.08 -6.76
C SER A 70 8.79 -7.17 -7.98
N GLU A 71 9.94 -7.01 -8.63
CA GLU A 71 10.04 -6.26 -9.87
C GLU A 71 9.09 -6.84 -10.93
N VAL A 72 8.57 -5.94 -11.76
CA VAL A 72 7.66 -6.27 -12.84
C VAL A 72 8.44 -6.15 -14.14
N ALA A 73 8.22 -7.10 -15.06
CA ALA A 73 8.84 -7.06 -16.37
C ALA A 73 8.37 -5.81 -17.16
N PRO A 74 9.24 -5.11 -17.90
CA PRO A 74 8.87 -3.88 -18.59
C PRO A 74 7.66 -3.99 -19.52
N GLU A 75 7.46 -5.17 -20.11
CA GLU A 75 6.37 -5.47 -21.04
C GLU A 75 4.98 -5.38 -20.38
N MET A 76 4.91 -5.40 -19.06
CA MET A 76 3.66 -5.24 -18.31
C MET A 76 3.28 -3.78 -18.09
N HIS A 77 4.18 -2.81 -18.33
CA HIS A 77 3.91 -1.41 -18.02
C HIS A 77 2.72 -0.86 -18.82
N ASP A 78 2.64 -1.13 -20.12
CA ASP A 78 1.51 -0.69 -20.96
C ASP A 78 0.16 -1.25 -20.44
N LEU A 79 0.13 -2.54 -20.10
CA LEU A 79 -1.06 -3.18 -19.56
C LEU A 79 -1.47 -2.57 -18.21
N LEU A 80 -0.49 -2.24 -17.37
CA LEU A 80 -0.74 -1.62 -16.07
C LEU A 80 -1.19 -0.16 -16.22
N ASP A 81 -0.64 0.59 -17.16
CA ASP A 81 -1.06 1.95 -17.47
C ASP A 81 -2.53 2.00 -17.86
N ASP A 82 -2.96 1.07 -18.73
CA ASP A 82 -4.37 0.95 -19.11
C ASP A 82 -5.24 0.56 -17.92
N ALA A 83 -4.76 -0.34 -17.06
CA ALA A 83 -5.47 -0.70 -15.84
C ALA A 83 -5.59 0.47 -14.86
N PHE A 84 -4.56 1.30 -14.71
CA PHE A 84 -4.58 2.52 -13.90
C PHE A 84 -5.55 3.57 -14.48
N ARG A 85 -5.52 3.79 -15.80
CA ARG A 85 -6.47 4.66 -16.49
C ARG A 85 -7.91 4.18 -16.33
N ALA A 86 -8.15 2.88 -16.46
CA ALA A 86 -9.48 2.30 -16.27
C ALA A 86 -9.98 2.43 -14.83
N THR A 87 -9.12 2.18 -13.84
CA THR A 87 -9.50 2.17 -12.42
C THR A 87 -9.69 3.59 -11.87
N TYR A 88 -8.81 4.52 -12.24
CA TYR A 88 -8.70 5.83 -11.59
C TYR A 88 -8.93 7.01 -12.51
N GLY A 89 -8.88 6.84 -13.83
CA GLY A 89 -8.93 7.94 -14.80
C GLY A 89 -10.21 8.77 -14.70
N ARG A 90 -11.32 8.15 -14.28
CA ARG A 90 -12.59 8.87 -14.06
C ARG A 90 -12.56 9.78 -12.82
N CYS A 91 -11.80 9.41 -11.80
CA CYS A 91 -11.82 10.09 -10.49
C CYS A 91 -10.66 11.06 -10.30
N ARG A 92 -9.50 10.74 -10.89
CA ARG A 92 -8.22 11.42 -10.65
C ARG A 92 -7.40 11.50 -11.95
N PRO A 93 -7.93 12.08 -13.04
CA PRO A 93 -7.27 12.06 -14.35
C PRO A 93 -5.85 12.67 -14.32
N ASP A 94 -5.67 13.80 -13.64
CA ASP A 94 -4.37 14.47 -13.56
C ASP A 94 -3.32 13.63 -12.80
N GLN A 95 -3.72 13.02 -11.69
CA GLN A 95 -2.82 12.16 -10.89
C GLN A 95 -2.54 10.83 -11.59
N VAL A 96 -3.48 10.33 -12.41
CA VAL A 96 -3.25 9.16 -13.26
C VAL A 96 -2.20 9.46 -14.32
N ALA A 97 -2.19 10.68 -14.89
CA ALA A 97 -1.18 11.07 -15.86
C ALA A 97 0.23 10.99 -15.27
N ASP A 98 0.41 11.45 -14.03
CA ASP A 98 1.69 11.30 -13.31
C ASP A 98 2.03 9.83 -13.03
N MET A 99 1.02 9.02 -12.69
CA MET A 99 1.17 7.59 -12.39
C MET A 99 1.45 6.72 -13.61
N VAL A 100 1.20 7.19 -14.83
CA VAL A 100 1.54 6.49 -16.09
C VAL A 100 2.76 7.10 -16.79
N SER A 101 3.54 7.91 -16.07
CA SER A 101 4.84 8.39 -16.54
C SER A 101 5.91 7.29 -16.46
N ASP A 102 6.97 7.42 -17.26
CA ASP A 102 8.09 6.47 -17.27
C ASP A 102 8.79 6.36 -15.90
N ASP A 103 8.85 7.45 -15.14
CA ASP A 103 9.44 7.47 -13.79
C ASP A 103 8.61 6.64 -12.80
N ALA A 104 7.29 6.78 -12.87
CA ALA A 104 6.37 5.95 -12.09
C ALA A 104 6.40 4.49 -12.56
N ALA A 105 6.59 4.23 -13.86
CA ALA A 105 6.73 2.88 -14.39
C ALA A 105 7.94 2.14 -13.78
N ALA A 106 9.08 2.83 -13.63
CA ALA A 106 10.26 2.28 -12.96
C ALA A 106 10.02 1.92 -11.47
N SER A 107 9.00 2.53 -10.85
CA SER A 107 8.59 2.30 -9.46
C SER A 107 7.37 1.37 -9.35
N THR A 108 7.28 0.39 -10.26
CA THR A 108 6.19 -0.60 -10.31
C THR A 108 6.62 -1.93 -9.71
N TYR A 109 5.83 -2.44 -8.77
CA TYR A 109 6.08 -3.70 -8.10
C TYR A 109 4.84 -4.59 -8.12
N ARG A 110 5.03 -5.89 -8.31
CA ARG A 110 4.03 -6.89 -7.97
C ARG A 110 4.00 -7.03 -6.45
N VAL A 111 2.80 -6.97 -5.86
CA VAL A 111 2.63 -7.05 -4.41
C VAL A 111 1.92 -8.32 -4.02
N ARG A 112 2.46 -8.98 -3.00
CA ARG A 112 1.81 -10.12 -2.35
C ARG A 112 1.77 -9.91 -0.84
N GLY A 113 0.64 -10.25 -0.24
CA GLY A 113 0.50 -10.35 1.22
C GLY A 113 1.49 -11.38 1.75
N ARG A 114 2.12 -11.06 2.88
CA ARG A 114 2.99 -11.98 3.59
C ARG A 114 2.60 -12.04 5.05
N ARG A 115 2.61 -13.26 5.60
CA ARG A 115 2.55 -13.47 7.04
C ARG A 115 3.82 -12.96 7.72
N PRO A 116 3.71 -12.04 8.70
CA PRO A 116 4.84 -11.64 9.51
C PRO A 116 5.31 -12.81 10.39
N THR A 117 6.62 -12.84 10.64
CA THR A 117 7.26 -13.69 11.65
C THR A 117 6.89 -13.22 13.05
N VAL A 118 7.12 -14.08 14.04
CA VAL A 118 6.90 -13.74 15.46
C VAL A 118 7.73 -12.53 15.88
N ALA A 119 8.97 -12.43 15.42
CA ALA A 119 9.84 -11.29 15.71
C ALA A 119 9.29 -9.97 15.15
N GLU A 120 8.79 -9.97 13.92
CA GLU A 120 8.16 -8.80 13.29
C GLU A 120 6.90 -8.37 14.06
N ARG A 121 6.08 -9.33 14.51
CA ARG A 121 4.90 -9.02 15.34
C ARG A 121 5.28 -8.39 16.68
N LEU A 122 6.32 -8.89 17.33
CA LEU A 122 6.81 -8.31 18.58
C LEU A 122 7.36 -6.89 18.35
N GLY A 123 8.07 -6.68 17.24
CA GLY A 123 8.49 -5.33 16.82
C GLY A 123 7.32 -4.37 16.65
N ASP A 124 6.26 -4.80 15.94
CA ASP A 124 5.05 -4.00 15.74
C ASP A 124 4.36 -3.66 17.09
N LEU A 125 4.32 -4.60 18.03
CA LEU A 125 3.80 -4.36 19.38
C LEU A 125 4.64 -3.35 20.17
N VAL A 126 5.97 -3.40 20.06
CA VAL A 126 6.87 -2.44 20.71
C VAL A 126 6.68 -1.03 20.13
N VAL A 127 6.55 -0.90 18.81
CA VAL A 127 6.26 0.38 18.15
C VAL A 127 4.91 0.93 18.62
N ALA A 128 3.86 0.10 18.63
CA ALA A 128 2.54 0.48 19.10
C ALA A 128 2.51 0.86 20.59
N TRP A 129 3.35 0.21 21.41
CA TRP A 129 3.53 0.55 22.82
C TRP A 129 4.27 1.87 22.99
N ARG A 130 5.35 2.11 22.25
CA ARG A 130 6.07 3.40 22.26
C ARG A 130 5.20 4.57 21.82
N ALA A 131 4.38 4.38 20.79
CA ALA A 131 3.44 5.40 20.34
C ALA A 131 2.44 5.79 21.45
N ARG A 132 2.04 4.82 22.29
CA ARG A 132 1.17 5.06 23.45
C ARG A 132 1.87 5.77 24.61
N THR A 133 3.16 5.49 24.84
CA THR A 133 3.91 6.09 25.96
C THR A 133 4.50 7.46 25.63
N THR A 134 4.68 7.78 24.35
CA THR A 134 5.30 9.03 23.89
C THR A 134 4.27 10.13 23.54
N ALA A 135 3.01 10.03 23.99
CA ALA A 135 2.03 11.08 23.78
C ALA A 135 2.07 12.11 24.93
N PRO A 136 2.73 13.28 24.81
CA PRO A 136 2.38 14.42 25.63
C PRO A 136 1.02 14.96 25.16
N GLY A 137 0.14 15.29 26.10
CA GLY A 137 -1.12 15.94 25.79
C GLY A 137 -0.90 17.26 25.04
N ARG A 138 -1.09 17.26 23.72
CA ARG A 138 -1.29 18.45 22.90
C ARG A 138 -2.20 18.07 21.75
N GLY A 139 -3.32 18.80 21.64
CA GLY A 139 -4.24 18.69 20.53
C GLY A 139 -3.50 18.80 19.20
N VAL A 140 -3.75 17.85 18.32
CA VAL A 140 -3.20 17.85 16.97
C VAL A 140 -3.94 18.92 16.16
N PRO A 141 -3.26 19.96 15.63
CA PRO A 141 -3.86 20.87 14.67
C PRO A 141 -4.18 20.08 13.39
N GLY A 142 -5.36 20.36 12.82
CA GLY A 142 -5.98 19.61 11.73
C GLY A 142 -5.02 18.96 10.73
N VAL A 143 -4.90 17.64 10.83
CA VAL A 143 -4.63 16.80 9.66
C VAL A 143 -5.75 17.13 8.68
N ARG A 144 -5.40 17.70 7.52
CA ARG A 144 -6.36 17.89 6.44
C ARG A 144 -6.92 16.51 6.11
N ARG A 145 -8.14 16.22 6.58
CA ARG A 145 -9.01 15.16 6.05
C ARG A 145 -9.25 15.50 4.59
N GLY A 146 -8.40 14.96 3.72
CA GLY A 146 -8.40 15.33 2.32
C GLY A 146 -7.60 14.37 1.46
N ALA A 147 -7.53 13.08 1.82
CA ALA A 147 -6.98 12.04 0.94
C ALA A 147 -7.40 10.60 1.27
N ASP A 148 -8.03 10.33 2.43
CA ASP A 148 -8.22 8.95 2.91
C ASP A 148 -9.46 8.19 2.37
N ALA A 149 -10.19 8.74 1.41
CA ALA A 149 -11.24 7.98 0.74
C ALA A 149 -10.96 8.03 -0.76
N CYS A 150 -10.61 6.89 -1.34
CA CYS A 150 -10.73 6.70 -2.77
C CYS A 150 -12.22 6.39 -3.04
N PRO A 151 -13.03 7.30 -3.60
CA PRO A 151 -14.46 7.08 -3.84
C PRO A 151 -14.74 6.15 -5.04
N CYS A 152 -13.74 5.39 -5.47
CA CYS A 152 -13.76 4.61 -6.71
C CYS A 152 -13.55 3.15 -6.34
N THR A 153 -14.42 2.64 -5.47
CA THR A 153 -14.67 1.20 -5.38
C THR A 153 -15.70 0.89 -6.48
N PRO A 154 -15.49 -0.11 -7.35
CA PRO A 154 -16.55 -0.60 -8.23
C PRO A 154 -17.75 -1.11 -7.44
#